data_AF-A0A940V269-F1
#
_entry.id   AF-A0A940V269-F1
#
_cell.length_a   1.000
_cell.length_b   1.000
_cell.length_c   1.000
_cell.angle_alpha   90.00
_cell.angle_beta   90.00
_cell.angle_gamma   90.00
#
_symmetry.space_group_name_H-M   'P 1'
#
loop_
_entity.id
_entity.type
_entity.pdbx_description
1 polymer ?
#
loop_
_entity_poly.entity_id
_entity_poly.type
_entity_poly.pdbx_seq_one_letter_code
_entity_poly.pdbx_strand_id
1 'polypeptide(L)' 'PIRSEETDWFITTEKLRQSANDWIRNQRLSDGMIDFDLATRRESDPEYMLEDCHLGDGLHPNTSGGKRMADAVPIEWFL' A
#
# COMPACT_ATOMS: atom_id res chain seq x y z
N PRO A 1 -3.28 13.12 10.41
CA PRO A 1 -2.85 12.49 9.12
C PRO A 1 -3.56 11.14 8.94
N ILE A 2 -4.42 11.00 7.92
CA ILE A 2 -5.75 10.34 7.95
C ILE A 2 -5.85 9.33 9.10
N ARG A 3 -6.12 9.94 10.25
CA ARG A 3 -6.41 9.33 11.54
C ARG A 3 -7.76 9.88 11.84
N SER A 4 -8.73 9.01 11.67
CA SER A 4 -10.03 9.15 12.28
C SER A 4 -10.41 7.73 12.65
N GLU A 5 -9.66 7.14 13.57
CA GLU A 5 -9.81 5.75 14.05
C GLU A 5 -11.23 5.47 14.60
N GLU A 6 -12.11 6.48 14.63
CA GLU A 6 -13.51 6.43 15.03
C GLU A 6 -14.51 6.90 13.95
N THR A 7 -14.08 7.24 12.73
CA THR A 7 -15.07 7.53 11.67
C THR A 7 -15.43 6.27 10.91
N ASP A 8 -16.73 6.10 10.68
CA ASP A 8 -17.26 5.03 9.86
C ASP A 8 -16.59 4.97 8.48
N TRP A 9 -16.25 6.13 7.91
CA TRP A 9 -15.56 6.19 6.62
C TRP A 9 -14.18 5.53 6.67
N PHE A 10 -13.35 5.83 7.67
CA PHE A 10 -12.01 5.24 7.78
C PHE A 10 -12.10 3.73 8.00
N ILE A 11 -12.92 3.29 8.96
CA ILE A 11 -13.10 1.87 9.29
C ILE A 11 -13.57 1.07 8.06
N THR A 12 -14.55 1.59 7.33
CA THR A 12 -15.10 0.89 6.16
C THR A 12 -14.14 0.86 4.98
N THR A 13 -13.42 1.95 4.71
CA THR A 13 -12.46 2.04 3.62
C THR A 13 -11.20 1.22 3.88
N GLU A 14 -10.69 1.22 5.11
CA GLU A 14 -9.53 0.43 5.48
C GLU A 14 -9.84 -1.08 5.40
N LYS A 15 -11.00 -1.50 5.92
CA LYS A 15 -11.46 -2.89 5.78
C LYS A 15 -11.60 -3.30 4.31
N LEU A 16 -12.11 -2.41 3.45
CA LEU A 16 -12.21 -2.65 2.01
C LEU A 16 -10.83 -2.78 1.37
N ARG A 17 -9.89 -1.88 1.71
CA ARG A 17 -8.51 -1.90 1.20
C ARG A 17 -7.81 -3.21 1.54
N GLN A 18 -7.90 -3.67 2.80
CA GLN A 18 -7.34 -4.96 3.22
C GLN A 18 -7.98 -6.12 2.47
N SER A 19 -9.32 -6.16 2.39
CA SER A 19 -10.05 -7.22 1.68
C SER A 19 -9.71 -7.29 0.20
N ALA A 20 -9.56 -6.13 -0.46
CA ALA A 20 -9.16 -6.03 -1.85
C ALA A 20 -7.72 -6.53 -2.05
N ASN A 21 -6.78 -6.06 -1.22
CA ASN A 21 -5.38 -6.49 -1.32
C ASN A 21 -5.23 -8.00 -1.10
N ASP A 22 -5.95 -8.58 -0.13
CA ASP A 22 -5.92 -10.02 0.11
C ASP A 22 -6.52 -10.81 -1.06
N TRP A 23 -7.59 -10.33 -1.68
CA TRP A 23 -8.12 -10.94 -2.89
C TRP A 23 -7.11 -10.90 -4.05
N ILE A 24 -6.44 -9.76 -4.27
CA ILE A 24 -5.42 -9.60 -5.32
C ILE A 24 -4.23 -10.55 -5.07
N ARG A 25 -3.77 -10.69 -3.82
CA ARG A 25 -2.64 -11.57 -3.46
C ARG A 25 -2.91 -13.06 -3.69
N ASN A 26 -4.17 -13.46 -3.63
CA ASN A 26 -4.56 -14.88 -3.67
C ASN A 26 -5.12 -15.33 -5.03
N GLN A 27 -5.31 -14.42 -5.99
CA GLN A 27 -5.74 -14.79 -7.34
C GLN A 27 -4.57 -15.25 -8.23
N ARG A 28 -4.90 -15.79 -9.41
CA ARG A 28 -3.95 -16.12 -10.50
C ARG A 28 -4.42 -15.65 -11.88
N LEU A 29 -5.08 -14.50 -11.94
CA LEU A 29 -5.59 -13.83 -13.14
C LEU A 29 -4.49 -13.12 -13.94
N SER A 30 -3.32 -12.88 -13.34
CA SER A 30 -2.16 -12.26 -13.98
C SER A 30 -0.91 -13.14 -13.79
N ASP A 31 0.08 -12.95 -14.67
CA ASP A 31 1.37 -13.66 -14.61
C ASP A 31 2.27 -13.17 -13.45
N GLY A 32 1.94 -12.02 -12.87
CA GLY A 32 2.65 -11.41 -11.76
C GLY A 32 1.82 -10.35 -11.05
N MET A 33 2.34 -9.87 -9.92
CA MET A 33 1.74 -8.82 -9.09
C MET A 33 2.85 -8.00 -8.45
N ILE A 34 2.68 -6.68 -8.41
CA ILE A 34 3.55 -5.77 -7.66
C ILE A 34 2.74 -5.25 -6.47
N ASP A 35 3.19 -5.55 -5.25
CA ASP A 35 2.48 -5.23 -4.01
C ASP A 35 2.99 -3.90 -3.43
N PHE A 36 2.44 -2.78 -3.91
CA PHE A 36 2.82 -1.45 -3.41
C PHE A 36 2.33 -1.17 -1.98
N ASP A 37 1.27 -1.84 -1.53
CA ASP A 37 0.88 -1.81 -0.13
C ASP A 37 2.01 -2.38 0.72
N LEU A 38 2.45 -3.61 0.42
CA LEU A 38 3.58 -4.24 1.12
C LEU A 38 4.86 -3.39 1.04
N ALA A 39 5.14 -2.78 -0.11
CA ALA A 39 6.35 -1.98 -0.31
C ALA A 39 6.41 -0.71 0.53
N THR A 40 5.26 -0.19 0.97
CA THR A 40 5.17 1.14 1.59
C THR A 40 4.50 1.17 2.97
N ARG A 41 3.80 0.11 3.38
CA ARG A 41 3.19 -0.02 4.71
C ARG A 41 4.22 -0.25 5.82
N ARG A 42 3.82 0.03 7.06
CA ARG A 42 4.58 -0.36 8.26
C ARG A 42 4.33 -1.84 8.52
N GLU A 43 5.40 -2.61 8.73
CA GLU A 43 5.26 -4.02 9.07
C GLU A 43 4.59 -4.23 10.44
N SER A 44 4.86 -3.33 11.39
CA SER A 44 4.26 -3.37 12.73
C SER A 44 2.80 -2.93 12.76
N ASP A 45 2.35 -2.20 11.73
CA ASP A 45 1.01 -1.63 11.66
C ASP A 45 0.55 -1.45 10.20
N PRO A 46 0.04 -2.54 9.56
CA PRO A 46 -0.24 -2.57 8.12
C PRO A 46 -1.34 -1.62 7.63
N GLU A 47 -2.07 -0.97 8.54
CA GLU A 47 -3.05 0.07 8.22
C GLU A 47 -2.38 1.41 7.89
N TYR A 48 -1.06 1.52 8.11
CA TYR A 48 -0.32 2.77 7.93
C TYR A 48 0.82 2.63 6.94
N MET A 49 0.95 3.66 6.10
CA MET A 49 2.16 3.87 5.30
C MET A 49 3.32 4.30 6.21
N LEU A 50 4.56 3.95 5.87
CA LEU A 50 5.77 4.42 6.57
C LEU A 50 5.80 5.96 6.62
N GLU A 51 6.15 6.52 7.78
CA GLU A 51 6.13 7.98 8.02
C GLU A 51 6.95 8.77 6.99
N ASP A 52 8.08 8.21 6.54
CA ASP A 52 8.95 8.84 5.56
C ASP A 52 8.44 8.73 4.12
N CYS A 53 7.33 8.00 3.87
CA CYS A 53 6.89 7.63 2.53
C CYS A 53 5.64 8.36 2.03
N HIS A 54 4.96 9.17 2.85
CA HIS A 54 3.78 9.95 2.45
C HIS A 54 3.97 11.46 2.57
N LEU A 55 3.07 12.24 1.95
CA LEU A 55 3.06 13.72 1.98
C LEU A 55 2.61 14.31 3.33
N GLY A 56 2.65 13.52 4.41
CA GLY A 56 2.09 13.88 5.71
C GLY A 56 0.60 13.56 5.89
N ASP A 57 -0.04 12.87 4.94
CA ASP A 57 -1.47 12.51 5.01
C ASP A 57 -1.73 11.01 5.27
N GLY A 58 -0.71 10.17 5.23
CA GLY A 58 -0.83 8.72 5.40
C GLY A 58 -1.37 7.98 4.17
N LEU A 59 -1.51 8.66 3.03
CA LEU A 59 -2.16 8.09 1.83
C LEU A 59 -1.35 8.32 0.56
N HIS A 60 -0.93 9.56 0.28
CA HIS A 60 -0.28 9.89 -0.98
C HIS A 60 1.24 9.73 -0.87
N PRO A 61 1.88 8.90 -1.71
CA PRO A 61 3.33 8.74 -1.69
C PRO A 61 4.06 10.06 -1.94
N ASN A 62 5.13 10.29 -1.18
CA ASN A 62 6.11 11.33 -1.45
C ASN A 62 7.25 10.77 -2.33
N THR A 63 8.35 11.51 -2.49
CA THR A 63 9.52 11.05 -3.26
C THR A 63 10.14 9.75 -2.72
N SER A 64 10.26 9.58 -1.40
CA SER A 64 10.78 8.35 -0.79
C SER A 64 9.82 7.19 -1.03
N GLY A 65 8.52 7.41 -0.84
CA GLY A 65 7.48 6.40 -1.14
C GLY A 65 7.49 5.97 -2.61
N GLY A 66 7.55 6.94 -3.53
CA GLY A 66 7.66 6.67 -4.96
C GLY A 66 8.92 5.88 -5.32
N LYS A 67 10.05 6.18 -4.67
CA LYS A 67 11.28 5.40 -4.85
C LYS A 67 11.10 3.95 -4.38
N ARG A 68 10.50 3.70 -3.21
CA ARG A 68 10.25 2.33 -2.73
C ARG A 68 9.31 1.56 -3.66
N MET A 69 8.27 2.21 -4.17
CA MET A 69 7.38 1.62 -5.17
C MET A 69 8.16 1.26 -6.44
N ALA A 70 9.02 2.14 -6.95
CA ALA A 70 9.85 1.85 -8.11
C ALA A 70 10.83 0.68 -7.87
N ASP A 71 11.47 0.65 -6.70
CA ASP A 71 12.40 -0.43 -6.31
C ASP A 71 11.69 -1.80 -6.15
N ALA A 72 10.36 -1.81 -5.95
CA ALA A 72 9.55 -3.03 -5.88
C ALA A 72 9.15 -3.60 -7.26
N VAL A 73 9.41 -2.87 -8.35
CA VAL A 73 9.12 -3.33 -9.71
C VAL A 73 10.27 -4.21 -10.21
N PRO A 74 10.05 -5.49 -10.55
CA PRO A 74 11.12 -6.35 -11.07
C PRO A 74 11.52 -5.90 -12.47
N ILE A 75 12.76 -5.43 -12.63
CA ILE A 75 13.25 -4.88 -13.91
C ILE A 75 13.30 -5.95 -15.01
N GLU A 76 13.50 -7.20 -14.61
CA GLU A 76 13.52 -8.38 -15.49
C GLU A 76 12.19 -8.62 -16.21
N TRP A 77 11.09 -8.00 -15.79
CA TRP A 77 9.81 -8.07 -16.52
C TRP A 77 9.81 -7.25 -17.81
N PHE A 78 10.82 -6.38 -18.01
CA PHE A 78 10.93 -5.50 -19.17
C PHE A 78 12.10 -5.85 -20.11
N LEU A 79 12.82 -6.92 -19.83
CA LEU A 79 13.97 -7.42 -20.61
C LEU A 79 13.57 -8.65 -21.43
#